data_AF-A0A821LF84-F1
#
_entry.id   AF-A0A821LF84-F1
#
_cell.length_a   1.000
_cell.length_b   1.000
_cell.length_c   1.000
_cell.angle_alpha   90.00
_cell.angle_beta   90.00
_cell.angle_gamma   90.00
#
_symmetry.space_group_name_H-M   'P 1'
#
loop_
_entity.id
_entity.type
_entity.pdbx_description
1 polymer ?
#
loop_
_entity_poly.entity_id
_entity_poly.type
_entity_poly.pdbx_seq_one_letter_code
_entity_poly.pdbx_strand_id
1 'polypeptide(L)'
;IYKKLCEIILTIHKNKEFVSRERVQQELFHYYNVNSWHDSRVQASRFDALMDLTDRQKSVTFYMHVFEQIFNLCTLNDLELLLAKFLKVKTYDDLLLGPLGKNPEVQRIFKYQSTNPDQPIIQITTGQVIRSFIEFQKAHRHERLIPFDAFIDHLAFFL
;
A
#
# COMPACT_ATOMS: atom_id res chain seq x y z
N ILE A 1 12.16 -25.13 -4.37
CA ILE A 1 10.99 -24.30 -4.77
C ILE A 1 10.61 -23.28 -3.71
N TYR A 2 10.36 -23.65 -2.44
CA TYR A 2 10.06 -22.68 -1.38
C TYR A 2 11.12 -21.56 -1.30
N LYS A 3 12.42 -21.93 -1.26
CA LYS A 3 13.54 -20.97 -1.34
C LYS A 3 13.44 -20.03 -2.57
N LYS A 4 13.07 -20.58 -3.73
CA LYS A 4 12.94 -19.80 -4.98
C LYS A 4 11.72 -18.88 -4.97
N LEU A 5 10.61 -19.33 -4.39
CA LEU A 5 9.40 -18.54 -4.20
C LEU A 5 9.68 -17.37 -3.25
N CYS A 6 10.37 -17.61 -2.13
CA CYS A 6 10.85 -16.54 -1.25
C CYS A 6 11.80 -15.58 -1.97
N GLU A 7 12.74 -16.08 -2.78
CA GLU A 7 13.62 -15.22 -3.59
C GLU A 7 12.83 -14.35 -4.57
N ILE A 8 11.83 -14.90 -5.27
CA ILE A 8 10.98 -14.15 -6.21
C ILE A 8 10.17 -13.08 -5.45
N ILE A 9 9.51 -13.45 -4.36
CA ILE A 9 8.75 -12.50 -3.51
C ILE A 9 9.67 -11.39 -3.02
N LEU A 10 10.85 -11.74 -2.50
CA LEU A 10 11.83 -10.77 -2.02
C LEU A 10 12.38 -9.90 -3.14
N THR A 11 12.50 -10.42 -4.36
CA THR A 11 12.96 -9.66 -5.52
C THR A 11 11.92 -8.63 -5.94
N ILE A 12 10.66 -9.04 -6.10
CA ILE A 12 9.54 -8.13 -6.43
C ILE A 12 9.41 -7.05 -5.33
N HIS A 13 9.49 -7.45 -4.06
CA HIS A 13 9.47 -6.54 -2.94
C HIS A 13 10.65 -5.55 -2.94
N LYS A 14 11.89 -6.03 -3.16
CA LYS A 14 13.08 -5.17 -3.25
C LYS A 14 13.00 -4.18 -4.41
N ASN A 15 12.35 -4.55 -5.50
CA ASN A 15 12.06 -3.67 -6.63
C ASN A 15 10.94 -2.66 -6.33
N LYS A 16 10.37 -2.67 -5.12
CA LYS A 16 9.24 -1.82 -4.71
C LYS A 16 7.99 -2.01 -5.59
N GLU A 17 7.83 -3.21 -6.15
CA GLU A 17 6.65 -3.63 -6.92
C GLU A 17 5.61 -4.32 -6.01
N PHE A 18 4.33 -4.29 -6.41
CA PHE A 18 3.27 -5.00 -5.70
C PHE A 18 3.41 -6.52 -5.87
N VAL A 19 3.52 -7.24 -4.76
CA VAL A 19 3.63 -8.71 -4.76
C VAL A 19 2.24 -9.34 -4.88
N SER A 20 1.76 -9.54 -6.12
CA SER A 20 0.51 -10.28 -6.40
C SER A 20 0.75 -11.78 -6.60
N ARG A 21 -0.30 -12.59 -6.39
CA ARG A 21 -0.24 -14.04 -6.67
C ARG A 21 0.09 -14.28 -8.15
N GLU A 22 -0.54 -13.52 -9.03
CA GLU A 22 -0.38 -13.60 -10.49
C GLU A 22 1.06 -13.24 -10.88
N ARG A 23 1.63 -12.19 -10.28
CA ARG A 23 3.01 -11.75 -10.54
C ARG A 23 4.02 -12.80 -10.10
N VAL A 24 3.86 -13.35 -8.89
CA VAL A 24 4.72 -14.44 -8.37
C VAL A 24 4.59 -15.69 -9.23
N GLN A 25 3.37 -16.04 -9.67
CA GLN A 25 3.12 -17.17 -10.55
C GLN A 25 3.79 -17.00 -11.93
N GLN A 26 3.69 -15.83 -12.54
CA GLN A 26 4.34 -15.53 -13.82
C GLN A 26 5.87 -15.69 -13.72
N GLU A 27 6.48 -15.15 -12.67
CA GLU A 27 7.93 -15.27 -12.45
C GLU A 27 8.36 -16.72 -12.18
N LEU A 28 7.53 -17.50 -11.48
CA LEU A 28 7.78 -18.93 -11.27
C LEU A 28 7.70 -19.72 -12.59
N PHE A 29 6.70 -19.44 -13.41
CA PHE A 29 6.50 -20.07 -14.71
C PHE A 29 7.66 -19.79 -15.65
N HIS A 30 8.08 -18.53 -15.71
CA HIS A 30 9.27 -18.12 -16.45
C HIS A 30 10.52 -18.88 -15.97
N TYR A 31 10.73 -18.96 -14.65
CA TYR A 31 11.90 -19.65 -14.08
C TYR A 31 11.93 -21.16 -14.37
N TYR A 32 10.77 -21.85 -14.30
CA TYR A 32 10.69 -23.29 -14.57
C TYR A 32 10.47 -23.63 -16.06
N ASN A 33 10.36 -22.61 -16.92
CA ASN A 33 10.04 -22.75 -18.34
C ASN A 33 8.76 -23.59 -18.57
N VAL A 34 7.70 -23.29 -17.80
CA VAL A 34 6.40 -23.93 -17.89
C VAL A 34 5.32 -22.89 -18.11
N ASN A 35 4.26 -23.25 -18.82
CA ASN A 35 3.14 -22.35 -19.11
C ASN A 35 1.94 -22.55 -18.17
N SER A 36 1.96 -23.65 -17.40
CA SER A 36 0.90 -23.98 -16.47
C SER A 36 1.42 -24.75 -15.27
N TRP A 37 0.65 -24.73 -14.18
CA TRP A 37 0.91 -25.59 -13.03
C TRP A 37 0.79 -27.07 -13.38
N HIS A 38 -0.02 -27.43 -14.38
CA HIS A 38 -0.27 -28.81 -14.80
C HIS A 38 0.91 -29.40 -15.58
N ASP A 39 1.71 -28.57 -16.25
CA ASP A 39 2.94 -28.97 -16.94
C ASP A 39 4.13 -29.22 -16.00
N SER A 40 3.93 -28.94 -14.71
CA SER A 40 5.02 -28.90 -13.74
C SER A 40 4.91 -30.06 -12.74
N ARG A 41 6.04 -30.69 -12.37
CA ARG A 41 6.14 -31.68 -11.27
C ARG A 41 5.98 -31.00 -9.89
N VAL A 42 5.03 -30.08 -9.76
CA VAL A 42 4.79 -29.20 -8.62
C VAL A 42 3.72 -29.79 -7.73
N GLN A 43 4.17 -30.51 -6.70
CA GLN A 43 3.33 -31.10 -5.66
C GLN A 43 2.49 -30.06 -4.91
N ALA A 44 1.30 -30.47 -4.47
CA ALA A 44 0.30 -29.68 -3.76
C ALA A 44 0.80 -28.93 -2.51
N SER A 45 1.81 -29.45 -1.79
CA SER A 45 2.47 -28.76 -0.66
C SER A 45 3.18 -27.46 -1.05
N ARG A 46 3.30 -27.17 -2.35
CA ARG A 46 3.87 -25.93 -2.89
C ARG A 46 2.82 -24.80 -2.98
N PHE A 47 1.54 -25.10 -2.74
CA PHE A 47 0.44 -24.12 -2.70
C PHE A 47 0.33 -23.40 -1.36
N ASP A 48 0.80 -23.98 -0.25
CA ASP A 48 0.58 -23.42 1.09
C ASP A 48 1.20 -22.03 1.26
N ALA A 49 2.42 -21.82 0.74
CA ALA A 49 3.05 -20.49 0.77
C ALA A 49 2.37 -19.45 -0.13
N LEU A 50 1.75 -19.90 -1.23
CA LEU A 50 0.90 -19.06 -2.07
C LEU A 50 -0.45 -18.81 -1.41
N MET A 51 -0.97 -19.75 -0.62
CA MET A 51 -2.18 -19.58 0.19
C MET A 51 -1.93 -18.55 1.29
N ASP A 52 -0.80 -18.60 1.99
CA ASP A 52 -0.41 -17.58 2.98
C ASP A 52 -0.28 -16.18 2.35
N LEU A 53 0.25 -16.08 1.14
CA LEU A 53 0.29 -14.82 0.38
C LEU A 53 -1.12 -14.36 0.00
N THR A 54 -1.94 -15.28 -0.49
CA THR A 54 -3.32 -15.04 -0.90
C THR A 54 -4.19 -14.59 0.29
N ASP A 55 -4.01 -15.18 1.46
CA ASP A 55 -4.79 -14.87 2.65
C ASP A 55 -4.35 -13.55 3.29
N ARG A 56 -3.05 -13.22 3.22
CA ARG A 56 -2.55 -11.86 3.52
C ARG A 56 -3.15 -10.83 2.57
N GLN A 57 -3.18 -11.10 1.27
CA GLN A 57 -3.81 -10.22 0.28
C GLN A 57 -5.30 -10.02 0.57
N LYS A 58 -6.07 -11.10 0.76
CA LYS A 58 -7.51 -11.02 1.09
C LYS A 58 -7.77 -10.19 2.35
N SER A 59 -6.95 -10.37 3.37
CA SER A 59 -7.09 -9.65 4.64
C SER A 59 -6.85 -8.15 4.45
N VAL A 60 -5.84 -7.76 3.67
CA VAL A 60 -5.59 -6.36 3.29
C VAL A 60 -6.76 -5.82 2.47
N THR A 61 -7.22 -6.54 1.43
CA THR A 61 -8.34 -6.11 0.58
C THR A 61 -9.64 -5.94 1.37
N PHE A 62 -9.96 -6.86 2.28
CA PHE A 62 -11.13 -6.74 3.14
C PHE A 62 -11.05 -5.49 4.02
N TYR A 63 -9.87 -5.23 4.60
CA TYR A 63 -9.66 -4.00 5.35
C TYR A 63 -9.79 -2.76 4.47
N MET A 64 -9.27 -2.78 3.23
CA MET A 64 -9.45 -1.67 2.29
C MET A 64 -10.94 -1.40 2.00
N HIS A 65 -11.76 -2.44 1.89
CA HIS A 65 -13.22 -2.27 1.75
C HIS A 65 -13.86 -1.69 3.01
N VAL A 66 -13.46 -2.14 4.20
CA VAL A 66 -13.92 -1.53 5.47
C VAL A 66 -13.46 -0.07 5.58
N PHE A 67 -12.25 0.22 5.14
CA PHE A 67 -11.65 1.54 5.13
C PHE A 67 -12.33 2.48 4.13
N GLU A 68 -12.70 2.01 2.95
CA GLU A 68 -13.52 2.74 1.97
C GLU A 68 -14.85 3.21 2.60
N GLN A 69 -15.41 2.42 3.53
CA GLN A 69 -16.62 2.82 4.29
C GLN A 69 -16.35 3.83 5.41
N ILE A 70 -15.09 4.03 5.83
CA ILE A 70 -14.67 4.87 6.98
C ILE A 70 -13.85 6.11 6.52
N PHE A 71 -13.58 6.22 5.21
CA PHE A 71 -12.47 6.97 4.57
C PHE A 71 -12.35 8.47 4.84
N ASN A 72 -13.34 9.14 5.43
CA ASN A 72 -13.32 10.61 5.51
C ASN A 72 -12.23 11.21 6.44
N LEU A 73 -11.40 10.40 7.11
CA LEU A 73 -10.52 10.86 8.19
C LEU A 73 -9.13 10.18 8.23
N CYS A 74 -8.61 9.57 7.16
CA CYS A 74 -7.32 8.88 7.25
C CYS A 74 -6.40 9.18 6.05
N THR A 75 -5.20 9.64 6.33
CA THR A 75 -4.10 9.74 5.35
C THR A 75 -3.57 8.35 4.98
N LEU A 76 -2.77 8.27 3.91
CA LEU A 76 -2.11 7.01 3.54
C LEU A 76 -1.18 6.49 4.65
N ASN A 77 -0.54 7.41 5.39
CA ASN A 77 0.31 7.08 6.52
C ASN A 77 -0.49 6.48 7.69
N ASP A 78 -1.67 7.04 8.01
CA ASP A 78 -2.54 6.46 9.04
C ASP A 78 -2.99 5.05 8.64
N LEU A 79 -3.26 4.85 7.36
CA LEU A 79 -3.64 3.54 6.82
C LEU A 79 -2.50 2.50 6.95
N GLU A 80 -1.25 2.87 6.64
CA GLU A 80 -0.09 1.97 6.82
C GLU A 80 0.04 1.52 8.29
N LEU A 81 -0.10 2.45 9.24
CA LEU A 81 -0.03 2.15 10.68
C LEU A 81 -1.18 1.26 11.16
N LEU A 82 -2.40 1.53 10.70
CA LEU A 82 -3.58 0.73 11.04
C LEU A 82 -3.50 -0.70 10.50
N LEU A 83 -3.01 -0.86 9.26
CA LEU A 83 -2.79 -2.17 8.65
C LEU A 83 -1.75 -2.99 9.41
N ALA A 84 -0.62 -2.38 9.78
CA ALA A 84 0.41 -3.07 10.56
C ALA A 84 -0.14 -3.58 11.91
N LYS A 85 -0.89 -2.71 12.62
CA LYS A 85 -1.55 -3.06 13.89
C LYS A 85 -2.56 -4.19 13.72
N PHE A 86 -3.39 -4.12 12.69
CA PHE A 86 -4.43 -5.12 12.43
C PHE A 86 -3.84 -6.50 12.11
N LEU A 87 -2.82 -6.54 11.26
CA LEU A 87 -2.14 -7.77 10.83
C LEU A 87 -1.10 -8.27 11.84
N LYS A 88 -0.98 -7.60 13.00
CA LYS A 88 -0.07 -7.94 14.10
C LYS A 88 1.40 -8.00 13.66
N VAL A 89 1.80 -7.07 12.80
CA VAL A 89 3.19 -6.83 12.39
C VAL A 89 3.68 -5.47 12.91
N LYS A 90 4.99 -5.21 12.94
CA LYS A 90 5.52 -3.96 13.50
C LYS A 90 5.35 -2.80 12.51
N THR A 91 5.62 -3.07 11.24
CA THR A 91 5.51 -2.10 10.15
C THR A 91 4.82 -2.73 8.94
N TYR A 92 4.27 -1.91 8.05
CA TYR A 92 3.69 -2.43 6.80
C TYR A 92 4.74 -3.17 5.94
N ASP A 93 6.00 -2.72 5.98
CA ASP A 93 7.12 -3.34 5.26
C ASP A 93 7.37 -4.80 5.67
N ASP A 94 7.04 -5.18 6.91
CA ASP A 94 7.15 -6.57 7.40
C ASP A 94 6.24 -7.54 6.62
N LEU A 95 5.21 -7.04 5.93
CA LEU A 95 4.32 -7.86 5.10
C LEU A 95 4.97 -8.29 3.78
N LEU A 96 6.07 -7.63 3.38
CA LEU A 96 6.80 -7.86 2.13
C LEU A 96 5.92 -7.71 0.88
N LEU A 97 4.96 -6.77 0.90
CA LEU A 97 4.04 -6.50 -0.22
C LEU A 97 4.49 -5.34 -1.13
N GLY A 98 5.60 -4.68 -0.79
CA GLY A 98 6.04 -3.43 -1.42
C GLY A 98 5.44 -2.21 -0.69
N PRO A 99 5.66 -0.98 -1.17
CA PRO A 99 5.05 0.22 -0.57
C PRO A 99 3.52 0.23 -0.72
N LEU A 100 2.79 0.70 0.29
CA LEU A 100 1.33 0.69 0.24
C LEU A 100 0.76 1.52 -0.92
N GLY A 101 1.40 2.65 -1.25
CA GLY A 101 1.00 3.50 -2.39
C GLY A 101 1.12 2.84 -3.78
N LYS A 102 1.79 1.68 -3.89
CA LYS A 102 1.85 0.88 -5.13
C LYS A 102 0.75 -0.18 -5.20
N ASN A 103 -0.04 -0.37 -4.13
CA ASN A 103 -1.16 -1.28 -4.13
C ASN A 103 -2.28 -0.75 -5.06
N PRO A 104 -2.80 -1.57 -6.00
CA PRO A 104 -3.83 -1.13 -6.95
C PRO A 104 -5.11 -0.59 -6.28
N GLU A 105 -5.54 -1.18 -5.17
CA GLU A 105 -6.73 -0.71 -4.44
C GLU A 105 -6.50 0.63 -3.76
N VAL A 106 -5.29 0.86 -3.26
CA VAL A 106 -4.90 2.15 -2.69
C VAL A 106 -4.90 3.23 -3.76
N GLN A 107 -4.35 2.94 -4.94
CA GLN A 107 -4.38 3.87 -6.08
C GLN A 107 -5.81 4.18 -6.53
N ARG A 108 -6.70 3.18 -6.52
CA ARG A 108 -8.13 3.35 -6.81
C ARG A 108 -8.82 4.25 -5.78
N ILE A 109 -8.66 3.96 -4.49
CA ILE A 109 -9.34 4.65 -3.38
C ILE A 109 -8.84 6.09 -3.23
N PHE A 110 -7.53 6.29 -3.21
CA PHE A 110 -6.92 7.62 -3.05
C PHE A 110 -6.84 8.41 -4.36
N LYS A 111 -7.23 7.81 -5.50
CA LYS A 111 -7.00 8.36 -6.86
C LYS A 111 -5.55 8.82 -7.06
N TYR A 112 -4.61 8.13 -6.40
CA TYR A 112 -3.20 8.49 -6.40
C TYR A 112 -2.53 7.89 -7.64
N GLN A 113 -2.03 8.76 -8.51
CA GLN A 113 -1.13 8.38 -9.59
C GLN A 113 0.24 8.97 -9.26
N SER A 114 1.21 8.10 -8.94
CA SER A 114 2.60 8.49 -8.71
C SER A 114 3.15 9.12 -9.99
N THR A 115 3.32 10.44 -10.01
CA THR A 115 3.90 11.20 -11.13
C THR A 115 5.42 11.02 -11.22
N ASN A 116 6.06 10.67 -10.10
CA ASN A 116 7.45 10.26 -10.03
C ASN A 116 7.55 9.00 -9.13
N PRO A 117 7.95 7.83 -9.67
CA PRO A 117 8.07 6.60 -8.91
C PRO A 117 9.02 6.68 -7.72
N ASP A 118 10.01 7.58 -7.78
CA ASP A 118 11.08 7.74 -6.80
C ASP A 118 10.78 8.82 -5.76
N GLN A 119 9.69 9.57 -5.92
CA GLN A 119 9.33 10.61 -4.98
C GLN A 119 8.65 9.97 -3.75
N PRO A 120 9.22 10.15 -2.54
CA PRO A 120 8.64 9.56 -1.34
C PRO A 120 7.28 10.17 -1.04
N ILE A 121 6.33 9.33 -0.65
CA ILE A 121 5.03 9.81 -0.17
C ILE A 121 5.26 10.49 1.17
N ILE A 122 4.77 11.73 1.29
CA ILE A 122 4.90 12.50 2.52
C ILE A 122 4.14 11.79 3.63
N GLN A 123 4.83 11.49 4.72
CA GLN A 123 4.25 10.86 5.91
C GLN A 123 3.56 11.93 6.77
N ILE A 124 2.36 12.34 6.36
CA ILE A 124 1.46 13.18 7.16
C ILE A 124 0.35 12.31 7.75
N THR A 125 -0.06 12.56 8.99
CA THR A 125 -1.23 11.95 9.64
C THR A 125 -2.46 12.85 9.53
N THR A 126 -3.67 12.30 9.64
CA THR A 126 -4.90 13.10 9.69
C THR A 126 -4.87 14.08 10.86
N GLY A 127 -4.30 13.69 11.99
CA GLY A 127 -4.14 14.59 13.15
C GLY A 127 -3.32 15.84 12.81
N GLN A 128 -2.26 15.69 11.99
CA GLN A 128 -1.48 16.81 11.48
C GLN A 128 -2.27 17.65 10.48
N VAL A 129 -2.99 17.03 9.54
CA VAL A 129 -3.86 17.76 8.58
C VAL A 129 -4.91 18.60 9.33
N ILE A 130 -5.61 18.02 10.30
CA ILE A 130 -6.63 18.71 11.10
C ILE A 130 -6.01 19.86 11.90
N ARG A 131 -4.85 19.63 12.52
CA ARG A 131 -4.16 20.68 13.29
C ARG A 131 -3.77 21.86 12.40
N SER A 132 -3.12 21.60 11.27
CA SER A 132 -2.78 22.64 10.29
C SER A 132 -4.02 23.35 9.78
N PHE A 133 -5.13 22.64 9.54
CA PHE A 133 -6.38 23.26 9.13
C PHE A 133 -6.94 24.23 10.18
N ILE A 134 -6.93 23.84 11.46
CA ILE A 134 -7.37 24.71 12.56
C ILE A 134 -6.45 25.94 12.68
N GLU A 135 -5.15 25.78 12.54
CA GLU A 135 -4.17 26.88 12.58
C GLU A 135 -4.36 27.83 11.41
N PHE A 136 -4.52 27.29 10.20
CA PHE A 136 -4.84 28.04 8.99
C PHE A 136 -6.13 28.86 9.15
N GLN A 137 -7.21 28.24 9.66
CA GLN A 137 -8.46 28.95 9.93
C GLN A 137 -8.29 30.09 10.94
N LYS A 138 -7.45 29.92 11.97
CA LYS A 138 -7.15 30.98 12.94
C LYS A 138 -6.39 32.14 12.30
N ALA A 139 -5.41 31.84 11.43
CA ALA A 139 -4.61 32.85 10.73
C ALA A 139 -5.47 33.68 9.76
N HIS A 140 -6.42 33.04 9.07
CA HIS A 140 -7.26 33.66 8.06
C HIS A 140 -8.69 33.96 8.54
N ARG A 141 -8.91 34.10 9.86
CA ARG A 141 -10.25 34.25 10.48
C ARG A 141 -11.07 35.46 10.01
N HIS A 142 -10.43 36.43 9.36
CA HIS A 142 -11.05 37.65 8.84
C HIS A 142 -11.31 37.59 7.33
N GLU A 143 -10.89 36.52 6.67
CA GLU A 143 -11.07 36.34 5.24
C GLU A 143 -12.35 35.57 4.97
N ARG A 144 -13.13 36.07 4.00
CA ARG A 144 -14.46 35.52 3.70
C ARG A 144 -14.39 34.29 2.79
N LEU A 145 -13.36 34.22 1.96
CA LEU A 145 -13.10 33.16 0.98
C LEU A 145 -11.60 33.02 0.86
N ILE A 146 -11.10 31.81 1.09
CA ILE A 146 -9.68 31.47 0.97
C ILE A 146 -9.59 30.32 -0.04
N PRO A 147 -8.74 30.43 -1.07
CA PRO A 147 -8.53 29.34 -2.01
C PRO A 147 -8.04 28.07 -1.31
N PHE A 148 -8.47 26.91 -1.78
CA PHE A 148 -7.99 25.63 -1.29
C PHE A 148 -6.47 25.49 -1.44
N ASP A 149 -5.92 25.98 -2.55
CA ASP A 149 -4.48 25.93 -2.83
C ASP A 149 -3.66 26.67 -1.76
N ALA A 150 -4.18 27.74 -1.18
CA ALA A 150 -3.51 28.44 -0.08
C ALA A 150 -3.41 27.58 1.18
N PHE A 151 -4.41 26.71 1.43
CA PHE A 151 -4.31 25.72 2.50
C PHE A 151 -3.32 24.60 2.16
N ILE A 152 -3.26 24.17 0.89
CA ILE A 152 -2.27 23.18 0.45
C ILE A 152 -0.85 23.70 0.59
N ASP A 153 -0.60 24.96 0.21
CA ASP A 153 0.70 25.61 0.38
C ASP A 153 1.08 25.74 1.86
N HIS A 154 0.12 26.13 2.70
CA HIS A 154 0.29 26.15 4.15
C HIS A 154 0.66 24.75 4.66
N LEU A 155 -0.12 23.73 4.30
CA LEU A 155 0.10 22.35 4.72
C LEU A 155 1.48 21.83 4.29
N ALA A 156 1.90 22.12 3.06
CA ALA A 156 3.20 21.73 2.52
C ALA A 156 4.38 22.46 3.20
N PHE A 157 4.18 23.69 3.67
CA PHE A 157 5.20 24.44 4.42
C PHE A 157 5.49 23.83 5.81
N PHE A 158 4.49 23.20 6.43
CA PHE A 158 4.60 22.58 7.76
C PHE A 158 4.96 21.08 7.74
N LEU A 159 5.18 20.52 6.55
CA LEU A 159 5.60 19.13 6.31
C LEU A 159 7.06 19.04 5.90
#